data_AF-A0A8T6X1R9-F1
#
_entry.id   AF-A0A8T6X1R9-F1
#
_cell.length_a   1.000
_cell.length_b   1.000
_cell.length_c   1.000
_cell.angle_alpha   90.00
_cell.angle_beta   90.00
_cell.angle_gamma   90.00
#
_symmetry.space_group_name_H-M   'P 1'
#
loop_
_entity.id
_entity.type
_entity.pdbx_description
1 polymer ?
#
loop_
_entity_poly.entity_id
_entity_poly.type
_entity_poly.pdbx_seq_one_letter_code
_entity_poly.pdbx_strand_id
1 'polypeptide(L)'
;AGYMLIWSEAECQRFDAINLHPALPWGPAGTWQEVIWELMEQGAEEQGAMMHLVTPELDRGPPVAYFRFPIAGEDWAPLWDHVHGRGVAAIKAEEGEGNAL
;
A
#
# COMPACT_ATOMS: atom_id res chain seq x y z
N ALA A 1 -6.69 -10.87 7.08
CA ALA A 1 -5.88 -10.09 6.12
C ALA A 1 -5.12 -9.03 6.89
N GLY A 2 -3.84 -8.78 6.56
CA GLY A 2 -2.89 -8.13 7.47
C GLY A 2 -2.29 -9.14 8.44
N TYR A 3 -1.77 -10.26 7.92
CA TYR A 3 -1.24 -11.35 8.76
C TYR A 3 0.01 -10.92 9.55
N MET A 4 0.68 -9.84 9.11
CA MET A 4 1.87 -9.22 9.74
C MET A 4 3.00 -10.20 10.04
N LEU A 5 3.01 -11.34 9.36
CA LEU A 5 4.03 -12.38 9.42
C LEU A 5 4.42 -12.78 8.00
N ILE A 6 5.72 -12.95 7.78
CA ILE A 6 6.29 -13.36 6.50
C ILE A 6 6.36 -14.89 6.49
N TRP A 7 5.86 -15.50 5.42
CA TRP A 7 6.00 -16.93 5.20
C TRP A 7 7.42 -17.27 4.73
N SER A 8 7.97 -18.33 5.31
CA SER A 8 9.19 -18.95 4.81
C SER A 8 8.95 -19.63 3.46
N GLU A 9 10.03 -19.86 2.72
CA GLU A 9 9.97 -20.59 1.45
C GLU A 9 9.32 -21.98 1.62
N ALA A 10 9.59 -22.68 2.71
CA ALA A 10 9.02 -23.98 3.00
C ALA A 10 7.49 -23.94 3.20
N GLU A 11 6.96 -22.87 3.78
CA GLU A 11 5.52 -22.66 3.92
C GLU A 11 4.87 -22.36 2.57
N CYS A 12 5.50 -21.52 1.75
CA CYS A 12 5.05 -21.23 0.37
C CYS A 12 5.04 -22.47 -0.52
N GLN A 13 5.95 -23.43 -0.31
CA GLN A 13 5.97 -24.71 -1.04
C GLN A 13 4.92 -25.70 -0.53
N ARG A 14 4.51 -25.59 0.74
CA ARG A 14 3.60 -26.54 1.39
C ARG A 14 2.13 -26.16 1.23
N PHE A 15 1.82 -24.87 1.15
CA PHE A 15 0.46 -24.37 1.16
C PHE A 15 0.22 -23.39 0.01
N ASP A 16 -0.91 -23.58 -0.68
CA ASP A 16 -1.45 -22.56 -1.57
C ASP A 16 -2.20 -21.52 -0.72
N ALA A 17 -1.78 -20.26 -0.83
CA ALA A 17 -2.42 -19.16 -0.12
C ALA A 17 -2.61 -17.93 -1.01
N ILE A 18 -3.61 -17.14 -0.65
CA ILE A 18 -3.90 -15.84 -1.24
C ILE A 18 -3.70 -14.79 -0.16
N ASN A 19 -2.92 -13.76 -0.46
CA ASN A 19 -2.80 -12.58 0.38
C ASN A 19 -3.68 -11.45 -0.18
N LEU A 20 -4.29 -10.68 0.73
CA LEU A 20 -4.93 -9.41 0.40
C LEU A 20 -3.94 -8.31 0.76
N HIS A 21 -3.47 -7.60 -0.26
CA HIS A 21 -2.47 -6.54 -0.15
C HIS A 21 -3.11 -5.19 -0.52
N PRO A 22 -2.99 -4.14 0.32
CA PRO A 22 -3.62 -2.85 0.07
C PRO A 22 -2.81 -2.00 -0.92
N ALA A 23 -2.41 -2.57 -2.06
CA ALA A 23 -1.81 -1.85 -3.18
C ALA A 23 -2.24 -2.46 -4.51
N LEU A 24 -2.10 -1.69 -5.58
CA LEU A 24 -2.24 -2.21 -6.95
C LEU A 24 -1.12 -3.23 -7.25
N PRO A 25 -1.28 -4.11 -8.26
CA PRO A 25 -0.24 -5.06 -8.65
C PRO A 25 1.12 -4.44 -9.00
N TRP A 26 1.11 -3.21 -9.49
CA TRP A 26 2.30 -2.41 -9.78
C TRP A 26 2.65 -1.41 -8.67
N GLY A 27 1.93 -1.43 -7.56
CA GLY A 27 2.09 -0.50 -6.46
C GLY A 27 3.19 -0.90 -5.48
N PRO A 28 3.31 -0.14 -4.38
CA PRO A 28 4.26 -0.38 -3.31
C PRO A 28 4.04 -1.74 -2.61
N ALA A 29 5.12 -2.27 -2.03
CA ALA A 29 5.10 -3.47 -1.18
C ALA A 29 5.27 -3.08 0.30
N GLY A 30 4.96 -4.01 1.20
CA GLY A 30 5.13 -3.81 2.64
C GLY A 30 3.83 -3.52 3.38
N THR A 31 3.97 -2.92 4.56
CA THR A 31 2.84 -2.58 5.42
C THR A 31 1.94 -1.53 4.78
N TRP A 32 0.68 -1.45 5.23
CA TRP A 32 -0.24 -0.44 4.71
C TRP A 32 0.26 0.99 4.96
N GLN A 33 0.99 1.23 6.05
CA GLN A 33 1.61 2.54 6.31
C GLN A 33 2.70 2.85 5.29
N GLU A 34 3.59 1.91 5.00
CA GLU A 34 4.65 2.08 4.00
C GLU A 34 4.05 2.36 2.63
N VAL A 35 2.99 1.63 2.25
CA VAL A 35 2.24 1.86 1.01
C VAL A 35 1.68 3.29 0.96
N ILE A 36 1.02 3.76 2.02
CA ILE A 36 0.46 5.12 2.04
C ILE A 36 1.56 6.18 1.89
N TRP A 37 2.64 6.07 2.65
CA TRP A 37 3.74 7.04 2.57
C TRP A 37 4.36 7.08 1.18
N GLU A 38 4.60 5.93 0.57
CA GLU A 38 5.18 5.87 -0.77
C GLU A 38 4.24 6.49 -1.82
N LEU A 39 2.93 6.24 -1.74
CA LEU A 39 1.95 6.85 -2.64
C LEU A 39 1.91 8.39 -2.50
N MET A 40 2.00 8.89 -1.26
CA MET A 40 2.08 10.33 -1.01
C MET A 40 3.38 10.93 -1.56
N GLU A 41 4.51 10.27 -1.36
CA GLU A 41 5.82 10.70 -1.88
C GLU A 41 5.84 10.71 -3.42
N GLN A 42 5.14 9.78 -4.06
CA GLN A 42 5.02 9.69 -5.52
C GLN A 42 3.99 10.68 -6.09
N GLY A 43 3.16 11.32 -5.28
CA GLY A 43 2.04 12.13 -5.75
C GLY A 43 1.04 11.29 -6.57
N ALA A 44 0.78 10.06 -6.14
CA ALA A 44 -0.03 9.12 -6.89
C ALA A 44 -1.49 9.61 -7.05
N GLU A 45 -2.04 9.42 -8.25
CA GLU A 45 -3.42 9.84 -8.56
C GLU A 45 -4.46 8.73 -8.31
N GLU A 46 -4.02 7.47 -8.24
CA GLU A 46 -4.87 6.31 -8.03
C GLU A 46 -4.25 5.34 -7.02
N GLN A 47 -5.12 4.56 -6.39
CA GLN A 47 -4.76 3.46 -5.51
C GLN A 47 -5.78 2.33 -5.66
N GLY A 48 -5.50 1.19 -5.05
CA GLY A 48 -6.36 0.03 -5.05
C GLY A 48 -5.94 -0.98 -3.99
N ALA A 49 -6.46 -2.18 -4.15
CA ALA A 49 -5.97 -3.35 -3.43
C ALA A 49 -5.97 -4.56 -4.38
N MET A 50 -5.12 -5.52 -4.07
CA MET A 50 -4.99 -6.75 -4.83
C MET A 50 -5.11 -7.98 -3.94
N MET A 51 -5.70 -9.02 -4.51
CA MET A 51 -5.56 -10.39 -4.03
C MET A 51 -4.55 -11.09 -4.92
N HIS A 52 -3.49 -11.64 -4.34
CA HIS A 52 -2.43 -12.30 -5.10
C HIS A 52 -2.01 -13.62 -4.45
N LEU A 53 -1.43 -14.52 -5.26
CA LEU A 53 -0.86 -15.76 -4.74
C LEU A 53 0.34 -15.44 -3.85
N VAL A 54 0.46 -16.12 -2.71
CA VAL A 54 1.63 -16.01 -1.84
C VAL A 54 2.79 -16.76 -2.49
N THR A 55 3.93 -16.09 -2.63
CA THR A 55 5.18 -16.66 -3.14
C THR A 55 6.32 -16.29 -2.18
N PRO A 56 7.53 -16.88 -2.32
CA PRO A 56 8.69 -16.43 -1.56
C PRO A 56 9.08 -14.96 -1.80
N GLU A 57 8.60 -14.34 -2.88
CA GLU A 57 8.81 -12.93 -3.16
C GLU A 57 7.68 -12.10 -2.54
N LEU A 58 7.99 -11.38 -1.47
CA LEU A 58 7.03 -10.63 -0.66
C LEU A 58 6.18 -9.67 -1.52
N ASP A 59 4.86 -9.79 -1.44
CA ASP A 59 3.86 -8.98 -2.15
C ASP A 59 4.00 -8.93 -3.69
N ARG A 60 4.72 -9.89 -4.30
CA ARG A 60 4.98 -9.92 -5.75
C ARG A 60 4.45 -11.16 -6.48
N GLY A 61 3.70 -12.01 -5.80
CA GLY A 61 3.07 -13.15 -6.47
C GLY A 61 2.02 -12.72 -7.52
N PRO A 62 1.67 -13.61 -8.46
CA PRO A 62 0.71 -13.29 -9.53
C PRO A 62 -0.63 -12.79 -8.99
N PRO A 63 -1.17 -11.67 -9.52
CA PRO A 63 -2.46 -11.14 -9.09
C PRO A 63 -3.60 -12.04 -9.55
N VAL A 64 -4.52 -12.35 -8.63
CA VAL A 64 -5.76 -13.09 -8.89
C VAL A 64 -6.88 -12.12 -9.25
N ALA A 65 -6.98 -11.02 -8.49
CA ALA A 65 -7.95 -9.95 -8.72
C ALA A 65 -7.42 -8.65 -8.12
N TYR A 66 -7.84 -7.51 -8.66
CA TYR A 66 -7.56 -6.20 -8.10
C TYR A 66 -8.68 -5.23 -8.45
N PHE A 67 -8.78 -4.14 -7.69
CA PHE A 67 -9.58 -2.98 -8.05
C PHE A 67 -8.74 -1.72 -7.91
N ARG A 68 -9.20 -0.62 -8.51
CA ARG A 68 -8.57 0.69 -8.42
C ARG A 68 -9.62 1.77 -8.17
N PHE A 69 -9.20 2.87 -7.56
CA PHE A 69 -9.98 4.07 -7.30
C PHE A 69 -9.07 5.30 -7.31
N PRO A 70 -9.59 6.48 -7.70
CA PRO A 70 -8.82 7.70 -7.67
C PRO A 70 -8.56 8.14 -6.22
N ILE A 71 -7.36 8.61 -5.95
CA ILE A 71 -6.96 9.30 -4.71
C ILE A 71 -6.53 10.75 -4.96
N ALA A 72 -6.58 11.20 -6.22
CA ALA A 72 -6.52 12.60 -6.60
C ALA A 72 -7.84 13.04 -7.28
N GLY A 73 -8.09 14.34 -7.33
CA GLY A 73 -9.33 14.92 -7.85
C GLY A 73 -9.83 16.07 -6.97
N GLU A 74 -10.90 16.74 -7.40
CA GLU A 74 -11.42 17.94 -6.70
C GLU A 74 -11.74 17.67 -5.22
N ASP A 75 -12.34 16.51 -4.92
CA ASP A 75 -12.66 16.12 -3.54
C ASP A 75 -11.42 15.90 -2.66
N TRP A 76 -10.29 15.55 -3.27
CA TRP A 76 -9.01 15.25 -2.60
C TRP A 76 -8.04 16.43 -2.62
N ALA A 77 -8.29 17.45 -3.46
CA ALA A 77 -7.38 18.57 -3.69
C ALA A 77 -6.98 19.29 -2.38
N PRO A 78 -7.88 19.57 -1.41
CA PRO A 78 -7.49 20.21 -0.17
C PRO A 78 -6.49 19.39 0.66
N LEU A 79 -6.58 18.05 0.60
CA LEU A 79 -5.68 17.15 1.32
C LEU A 79 -4.31 17.12 0.65
N TRP A 80 -4.26 17.04 -0.68
CA TRP A 80 -3.01 17.12 -1.43
C TRP A 80 -2.33 18.48 -1.27
N ASP A 81 -3.08 19.59 -1.28
CA ASP A 81 -2.52 20.93 -1.03
C ASP A 81 -1.87 21.04 0.35
N HIS A 82 -2.49 20.45 1.38
CA HIS A 82 -1.90 20.38 2.73
C HIS A 82 -0.59 19.57 2.74
N VAL A 83 -0.59 18.42 2.05
CA VAL A 83 0.60 17.57 1.92
C VAL A 83 1.72 18.29 1.18
N HIS A 84 1.41 18.97 0.07
CA HIS A 84 2.39 19.75 -0.70
C HIS A 84 2.91 20.96 0.08
N GLY A 85 2.06 21.63 0.87
CA GLY A 85 2.44 22.79 1.66
C GLY A 85 3.42 22.48 2.80
N ARG A 86 3.38 21.26 3.35
CA ARG A 86 4.27 20.83 4.45
C ARG A 86 5.39 19.89 4.03
N GLY A 87 5.16 19.12 2.96
CA GLY A 87 6.03 18.02 2.53
C GLY A 87 5.79 16.74 3.33
N VAL A 88 5.82 15.60 2.64
CA VAL A 88 5.52 14.28 3.22
C VAL A 88 6.47 13.93 4.37
N ALA A 89 7.77 14.24 4.24
CA ALA A 89 8.75 13.95 5.27
C ALA A 89 8.46 14.65 6.61
N ALA A 90 7.98 15.91 6.57
CA ALA A 90 7.63 16.64 7.78
C ALA A 90 6.38 16.04 8.45
N ILE A 91 5.35 15.75 7.65
CA ILE A 91 4.11 15.12 8.14
C ILE A 91 4.42 13.75 8.77
N LYS A 92 5.22 12.93 8.10
CA LYS A 92 5.62 11.61 8.60
C LYS A 92 6.41 11.70 9.91
N ALA A 93 7.27 12.70 10.07
CA ALA A 93 8.07 12.90 11.29
C ALA A 93 7.24 13.43 12.47
N GLU A 94 6.28 14.33 12.21
CA GLU A 94 5.48 14.99 13.24
C GLU A 94 4.26 14.17 13.66
N GLU A 95 3.59 13.53 12.70
CA GLU A 95 2.31 12.84 12.91
C GLU A 95 2.48 11.33 12.87
N GLY A 96 3.32 10.80 11.97
CA GLY A 96 3.59 9.37 11.86
C GLY A 96 2.31 8.52 11.85
N GLU A 97 2.27 7.47 12.67
CA GLU A 97 1.08 6.61 12.84
C GLU A 97 -0.04 7.25 13.68
N GLY A 98 0.23 8.40 14.31
CA GLY A 98 -0.76 9.19 15.03
C GLY A 98 -1.53 10.17 14.13
N ASN A 99 -1.28 10.16 12.81
CA ASN A 99 -2.05 10.94 11.87
C ASN A 99 -3.53 10.52 11.94
N ALA A 100 -4.40 11.47 12.28
CA ALA A 100 -5.81 11.22 12.54
C ALA A 100 -6.69 11.28 11.29
N LEU A 101 -6.09 11.53 10.12
CA LEU A 101 -6.74 11.50 8.81
C LEU A 101 -6.66 10.10 8.19
#